data_AF-A0A925X5U1-F1
#
_entry.id   AF-A0A925X5U1-F1
#
_cell.length_a   1.000
_cell.length_b   1.000
_cell.length_c   1.000
_cell.angle_alpha   90.00
_cell.angle_beta   90.00
_cell.angle_gamma   90.00
#
_symmetry.space_group_name_H-M   'P 1'
#
loop_
_entity.id
_entity.type
_entity.pdbx_description
1 polymer ?
#
loop_
_entity_poly.entity_id
_entity_poly.type
_entity_poly.pdbx_seq_one_letter_code
_entity_poly.pdbx_strand_id
1 'polypeptide(L)'
;MRHAWLGVDVMIPVLTLLAAALVASDTGGTALLIGTRERKPAAPDERAIEIDRRAEQLLAGGKADARRWLDQPNANRLVWKWNKASALEAINNLHRAGANEIWVTNVKALDRGGEMVSHFVVALPTDAGARKQIFAWISRWEKDAAIDSGDLTTDVGQKYFVINTDQ
;
A
#
# COMPACT_ATOMS: atom_id res chain seq x y z
N MET A 1 -42.31 13.91 -17.77
CA MET A 1 -41.61 14.32 -19.00
C MET A 1 -40.52 13.29 -19.26
N ARG A 2 -40.63 12.59 -20.39
CA ARG A 2 -39.70 11.53 -20.83
C ARG A 2 -38.59 12.20 -21.62
N HIS A 3 -37.33 12.08 -21.19
CA HIS A 3 -36.19 12.47 -22.02
C HIS A 3 -35.32 11.26 -22.33
N ALA A 4 -34.98 11.20 -23.61
CA ALA A 4 -34.53 10.07 -24.36
C ALA A 4 -33.04 9.79 -24.16
N TRP A 5 -32.73 8.50 -24.30
CA TRP A 5 -31.40 7.95 -24.51
C TRP A 5 -30.82 8.38 -25.87
N LEU A 6 -29.58 8.85 -25.86
CA LEU A 6 -28.64 8.86 -26.98
C LEU A 6 -27.29 8.46 -26.32
N GLY A 7 -26.66 7.32 -26.58
CA GLY A 7 -26.48 6.69 -27.88
C GLY A 7 -25.22 7.28 -28.53
N VAL A 8 -24.05 7.04 -27.93
CA VAL A 8 -22.76 7.37 -28.55
C VAL A 8 -21.82 6.19 -28.36
N ASP A 9 -21.84 5.34 -29.38
CA ASP A 9 -20.89 4.27 -29.68
C ASP A 9 -19.59 4.95 -30.18
N VAL A 10 -18.47 4.79 -29.49
CA VAL A 10 -17.16 5.26 -29.99
C VAL A 10 -16.15 4.12 -29.91
N MET A 11 -15.89 3.60 -31.10
CA MET A 11 -14.76 2.83 -31.59
C MET A 11 -13.55 2.74 -30.65
N ILE A 12 -13.22 1.50 -30.28
CA ILE A 12 -11.91 1.10 -29.77
C ILE A 12 -11.00 0.81 -30.97
N PRO A 13 -9.94 1.59 -31.24
CA PRO A 13 -8.89 1.15 -32.14
C PRO A 13 -7.99 0.14 -31.43
N VAL A 14 -8.11 -1.12 -31.84
CA VAL A 14 -7.14 -2.19 -31.60
C VAL A 14 -5.84 -1.80 -32.30
N LEU A 15 -4.85 -1.32 -31.54
CA LEU A 15 -3.50 -1.10 -32.04
C LEU A 15 -2.59 -2.24 -31.55
N THR A 16 -2.59 -3.32 -32.34
CA THR A 16 -1.61 -4.39 -32.23
C THR A 16 -0.30 -3.89 -32.85
N LEU A 17 0.73 -3.63 -32.04
CA LEU A 17 2.07 -3.38 -32.55
C LEU A 17 3.05 -4.39 -31.94
N LEU A 18 3.14 -5.50 -32.67
CA LEU A 18 4.16 -6.53 -32.56
C LEU A 18 5.46 -5.95 -33.14
N ALA A 19 6.46 -5.70 -32.31
CA ALA A 19 7.83 -5.45 -32.77
C ALA A 19 8.78 -6.36 -32.00
N ALA A 20 9.01 -7.53 -32.60
CA ALA A 20 10.13 -8.39 -32.26
C ALA A 20 11.42 -7.76 -32.83
N ALA A 21 12.39 -7.47 -31.97
CA ALA A 21 13.77 -7.23 -32.37
C ALA A 21 14.66 -8.06 -31.44
N LEU A 22 14.91 -9.30 -31.87
CA LEU A 22 15.90 -10.20 -31.32
C LEU A 22 17.27 -9.73 -31.83
N VAL A 23 18.02 -8.98 -31.03
CA VAL A 23 19.46 -8.75 -31.28
C VAL A 23 20.22 -9.80 -30.50
N ALA A 24 20.60 -10.86 -31.21
CA ALA A 24 21.68 -11.75 -30.81
C ALA A 24 22.99 -11.13 -31.31
N SER A 25 23.79 -10.60 -30.40
CA SER A 25 25.21 -10.35 -30.64
C SER A 25 26.01 -11.24 -29.71
N ASP A 26 26.46 -12.33 -30.31
CA ASP A 26 27.41 -13.29 -29.77
C ASP A 26 28.81 -12.67 -29.87
N THR A 27 29.35 -12.22 -28.73
CA THR A 27 30.78 -11.95 -28.59
C THR A 27 31.24 -12.59 -27.28
N GLY A 28 31.89 -13.73 -27.45
CA GLY A 28 32.42 -14.56 -26.37
C GLY A 28 33.30 -13.80 -25.38
N GLY A 29 33.07 -14.10 -24.11
CA GLY A 29 33.92 -13.69 -23.00
C GLY A 29 33.59 -14.53 -21.78
N THR A 30 34.38 -15.59 -21.55
CA THR A 30 34.56 -16.30 -20.27
C THR A 30 33.38 -16.25 -19.30
N ALA A 31 32.45 -17.19 -19.46
CA ALA A 31 31.45 -17.50 -18.45
C ALA A 31 32.16 -18.09 -17.21
N LEU A 32 32.54 -17.22 -16.28
CA LEU A 32 32.60 -17.60 -14.87
C LEU A 32 31.20 -18.09 -14.52
N LEU A 33 31.07 -19.40 -14.31
CA LEU A 33 29.93 -20.06 -13.67
C LEU A 33 29.74 -19.47 -12.26
N ILE A 34 29.28 -18.23 -12.18
CA ILE A 34 28.59 -17.70 -11.00
C ILE A 34 27.24 -18.40 -11.08
N GLY A 35 27.22 -19.63 -10.55
CA GLY A 35 25.98 -20.34 -10.33
C GLY A 35 25.05 -19.39 -9.60
N THR A 36 24.00 -18.96 -10.29
CA THR A 36 22.82 -18.40 -9.67
C THR A 36 22.25 -19.53 -8.81
N ARG A 37 22.84 -19.76 -7.64
CA ARG A 37 22.17 -20.41 -6.52
C ARG A 37 20.88 -19.64 -6.42
N GLU A 38 19.78 -20.25 -6.87
CA GLU A 38 18.43 -19.83 -6.48
C GLU A 38 18.51 -19.69 -4.97
N ARG A 39 18.69 -18.44 -4.54
CA ARG A 39 18.87 -18.12 -3.15
C ARG A 39 17.45 -18.23 -2.62
N LYS A 40 17.09 -19.44 -2.18
CA LYS A 40 15.87 -19.71 -1.44
C LYS A 40 15.72 -18.54 -0.47
N PRO A 41 14.64 -17.73 -0.58
CA PRO A 41 14.49 -16.57 0.27
C PRO A 41 14.63 -17.04 1.72
N ALA A 42 15.40 -16.29 2.52
CA ALA A 42 15.55 -16.59 3.93
C ALA A 42 14.16 -16.79 4.54
N ALA A 43 14.01 -17.77 5.44
CA ALA A 43 12.75 -17.94 6.14
C ALA A 43 12.34 -16.59 6.77
N PRO A 44 11.06 -16.19 6.70
CA PRO A 44 10.61 -14.95 7.29
C PRO A 44 11.04 -14.87 8.75
N ASP A 45 11.53 -13.70 9.17
CA ASP A 45 11.79 -13.41 10.59
C ASP A 45 10.49 -13.70 11.37
N GLU A 46 10.58 -14.31 12.56
CA GLU A 46 9.40 -14.59 13.40
C GLU A 46 8.59 -13.31 13.68
N ARG A 47 9.27 -12.16 13.74
CA ARG A 47 8.62 -10.85 13.86
C ARG A 47 7.76 -10.52 12.65
N ALA A 48 8.20 -10.86 11.44
CA ALA A 48 7.43 -10.64 10.23
C ALA A 48 6.10 -11.43 10.26
N ILE A 49 6.17 -12.69 10.71
CA ILE A 49 4.99 -13.56 10.85
C ILE A 49 4.00 -12.96 11.85
N GLU A 50 4.49 -12.48 12.99
CA GLU A 50 3.64 -11.89 14.02
C GLU A 50 3.00 -10.57 13.57
N ILE A 51 3.76 -9.70 12.90
CA ILE A 51 3.25 -8.45 12.31
C ILE A 51 2.15 -8.76 11.29
N ASP A 52 2.41 -9.71 10.38
CA ASP A 52 1.46 -10.10 9.34
C ASP A 52 0.19 -10.69 9.94
N ARG A 53 0.32 -11.59 10.93
CA ARG A 53 -0.81 -12.18 11.65
C ARG A 53 -1.68 -11.11 12.30
N ARG A 54 -1.07 -10.11 12.94
CA ARG A 54 -1.82 -9.01 13.56
C ARG A 54 -2.53 -8.14 12.52
N ALA A 55 -1.89 -7.85 11.39
CA ALA A 55 -2.51 -7.12 10.29
C ALA A 55 -3.69 -7.91 9.69
N GLU A 56 -3.53 -9.22 9.47
CA GLU A 56 -4.59 -10.10 8.98
C GLU A 56 -5.79 -10.15 9.93
N GLN A 57 -5.56 -10.15 11.24
CA GLN A 57 -6.64 -10.06 12.25
C GLN A 57 -7.43 -8.75 12.13
N LEU A 58 -6.76 -7.61 11.92
CA LEU A 58 -7.42 -6.32 11.69
C LEU A 58 -8.25 -6.34 10.40
N LEU A 59 -7.68 -6.89 9.31
CA LEU A 59 -8.37 -7.00 8.02
C LEU A 59 -9.59 -7.91 8.09
N ALA A 60 -9.52 -9.00 8.86
CA ALA A 60 -10.62 -9.94 9.07
C ALA A 60 -11.80 -9.31 9.85
N GLY A 61 -11.52 -8.33 10.71
CA GLY A 61 -12.55 -7.56 11.44
C GLY A 61 -13.36 -6.60 10.55
N GLY A 62 -12.98 -6.45 9.29
CA GLY A 62 -13.63 -5.55 8.33
C GLY A 62 -12.66 -4.49 7.82
N LYS A 63 -12.70 -4.27 6.51
CA LYS A 63 -11.83 -3.31 5.83
C LYS A 63 -12.56 -2.56 4.73
N ALA A 64 -12.15 -1.32 4.51
CA ALA A 64 -12.52 -0.55 3.32
C ALA A 64 -11.26 0.06 2.69
N ASP A 65 -11.29 0.27 1.37
CA ASP A 65 -10.23 1.02 0.69
C ASP A 65 -10.10 2.42 1.32
N ALA A 66 -8.90 2.78 1.76
CA ALA A 66 -8.68 3.97 2.59
C ALA A 66 -8.99 5.27 1.84
N ARG A 67 -8.62 5.33 0.56
CA ARG A 67 -8.87 6.52 -0.27
C ARG A 67 -10.36 6.69 -0.52
N ARG A 68 -11.05 5.64 -0.96
CA ARG A 68 -12.50 5.65 -1.19
C ARG A 68 -13.28 5.87 0.10
N TRP A 69 -12.78 5.40 1.24
CA TRP A 69 -13.39 5.69 2.53
C TRP A 69 -13.22 7.18 2.90
N LEU A 70 -12.05 7.78 2.71
CA LEU A 70 -11.92 9.21 2.98
C LEU A 70 -12.69 10.06 1.96
N ASP A 71 -12.75 9.70 0.69
CA ASP A 71 -13.29 10.56 -0.37
C ASP A 71 -14.83 10.61 -0.47
N GLN A 72 -15.56 9.84 0.34
CA GLN A 72 -17.03 9.87 0.27
C GLN A 72 -17.59 11.24 0.70
N PRO A 73 -18.39 11.89 -0.17
CA PRO A 73 -19.03 13.16 0.17
C PRO A 73 -20.08 12.95 1.26
N ASN A 74 -20.21 13.92 2.16
CA ASN A 74 -21.22 13.98 3.22
C ASN A 74 -21.12 12.88 4.31
N ALA A 75 -20.06 12.08 4.34
CA ALA A 75 -19.78 11.19 5.45
C ALA A 75 -18.96 11.93 6.53
N ASN A 76 -19.47 11.97 7.76
CA ASN A 76 -18.76 12.50 8.94
C ASN A 76 -17.63 11.52 9.35
N ARG A 77 -16.57 11.45 8.53
CA ARG A 77 -15.45 10.52 8.67
C ARG A 77 -14.26 11.20 9.29
N LEU A 78 -13.84 10.68 10.44
CA LEU A 78 -12.75 11.20 11.24
C LEU A 78 -11.61 10.18 11.29
N VAL A 79 -10.39 10.68 11.26
CA VAL A 79 -9.20 9.90 11.55
C VAL A 79 -8.70 10.37 12.90
N TRP A 80 -8.52 9.46 13.85
CA TRP A 80 -8.06 9.85 15.18
C TRP A 80 -6.70 10.55 15.12
N LYS A 81 -6.54 11.67 15.83
CA LYS A 81 -5.38 12.60 15.83
C LYS A 81 -5.01 13.23 14.48
N TRP A 82 -5.63 12.85 13.36
CA TRP A 82 -5.36 13.44 12.04
C TRP A 82 -6.59 14.16 11.51
N ASN A 83 -6.38 15.27 10.79
CA ASN A 83 -7.44 15.80 9.95
C ASN A 83 -7.53 14.98 8.65
N LYS A 84 -8.68 15.07 7.98
CA LYS A 84 -8.96 14.33 6.72
C LYS A 84 -7.95 14.62 5.61
N ALA A 85 -7.48 15.87 5.49
CA ALA A 85 -6.53 16.27 4.46
C ALA A 85 -5.16 15.62 4.69
N SER A 86 -4.65 15.64 5.92
CA SER A 86 -3.39 14.98 6.30
C SER A 86 -3.46 13.46 6.08
N ALA A 87 -4.60 12.83 6.38
CA ALA A 87 -4.79 11.40 6.11
C ALA A 87 -4.76 11.08 4.61
N LEU A 88 -5.46 11.86 3.79
CA LEU A 88 -5.43 11.71 2.33
C LEU A 88 -4.03 11.96 1.76
N GLU A 89 -3.30 12.95 2.28
CA GLU A 89 -1.93 13.22 1.88
C GLU A 89 -1.00 12.04 2.21
N ALA A 90 -1.09 11.48 3.42
CA ALA A 90 -0.33 10.30 3.82
C ALA A 90 -0.60 9.10 2.90
N ILE A 91 -1.87 8.81 2.61
CA ILE A 91 -2.28 7.74 1.68
C ILE A 91 -1.72 7.98 0.27
N ASN A 92 -1.81 9.21 -0.23
CA ASN A 92 -1.26 9.56 -1.54
C ASN A 92 0.26 9.44 -1.59
N ASN A 93 0.96 9.81 -0.51
CA ASN A 93 2.41 9.66 -0.40
C ASN A 93 2.83 8.18 -0.39
N LEU A 94 2.11 7.33 0.33
CA LEU A 94 2.34 5.88 0.35
C LEU A 94 2.11 5.23 -1.02
N HIS A 95 1.02 5.59 -1.71
CA HIS A 95 0.80 5.13 -3.09
C HIS A 95 1.90 5.62 -4.04
N ARG A 96 2.34 6.87 -3.93
CA ARG A 96 3.48 7.40 -4.71
C ARG A 96 4.79 6.68 -4.39
N ALA A 97 4.96 6.18 -3.18
CA ALA A 97 6.08 5.34 -2.78
C ALA A 97 5.97 3.88 -3.26
N GLY A 98 4.83 3.49 -3.85
CA GLY A 98 4.60 2.18 -4.45
C GLY A 98 3.77 1.22 -3.61
N ALA A 99 3.02 1.71 -2.61
CA ALA A 99 2.04 0.88 -1.91
C ALA A 99 0.88 0.55 -2.86
N ASN A 100 0.54 -0.74 -2.97
CA ASN A 100 -0.52 -1.21 -3.88
C ASN A 100 -1.90 -0.98 -3.28
N GLU A 101 -2.07 -1.35 -2.02
CA GLU A 101 -3.36 -1.31 -1.33
C GLU A 101 -3.18 -0.72 0.07
N ILE A 102 -4.11 0.14 0.45
CA ILE A 102 -4.17 0.74 1.79
C ILE A 102 -5.60 0.64 2.26
N TRP A 103 -5.81 0.01 3.41
CA TRP A 103 -7.14 -0.19 3.97
C TRP A 103 -7.30 0.55 5.29
N VAL A 104 -8.50 1.09 5.52
CA VAL A 104 -8.96 1.43 6.85
C VAL A 104 -9.54 0.19 7.52
N THR A 105 -9.25 0.00 8.80
CA THR A 105 -9.76 -1.13 9.60
C THR A 105 -10.26 -0.64 10.95
N ASN A 106 -11.06 -1.44 11.66
CA ASN A 106 -11.59 -1.09 12.98
C ASN A 106 -12.35 0.26 13.00
N VAL A 107 -13.22 0.47 12.00
CA VAL A 107 -14.05 1.67 11.90
C VAL A 107 -15.10 1.64 13.00
N LYS A 108 -15.13 2.68 13.84
CA LYS A 108 -16.08 2.84 14.94
C LYS A 108 -17.15 3.86 14.57
N ALA A 109 -18.42 3.51 14.77
CA ALA A 109 -19.52 4.45 14.66
C ALA A 109 -19.51 5.44 15.84
N LEU A 110 -19.90 6.68 15.58
CA LEU A 110 -20.07 7.75 16.57
C LEU A 110 -21.56 8.05 16.75
N ASP A 111 -21.95 8.54 17.93
CA ASP A 111 -23.36 8.75 18.33
C ASP A 111 -24.17 9.69 17.40
N ARG A 112 -23.51 10.47 16.53
CA ARG A 112 -24.14 11.39 15.56
C ARG A 112 -24.06 10.92 14.10
N GLY A 113 -23.95 9.61 13.88
CA GLY A 113 -23.87 9.03 12.53
C GLY A 113 -22.53 9.29 11.82
N GLY A 114 -21.49 9.63 12.59
CA GLY A 114 -20.12 9.70 12.09
C GLY A 114 -19.41 8.37 12.21
N GLU A 115 -18.26 8.26 11.55
CA GLU A 115 -17.37 7.12 11.65
C GLU A 115 -15.97 7.61 12.01
N MET A 116 -15.26 6.87 12.84
CA MET A 116 -13.89 7.16 13.23
C MET A 116 -12.98 5.96 13.00
N VAL A 117 -11.78 6.20 12.49
CA VAL A 117 -10.74 5.18 12.33
C VAL A 117 -9.45 5.60 13.02
N SER A 118 -8.70 4.64 13.52
CA SER A 118 -7.32 4.83 13.99
C SER A 118 -6.30 3.87 13.38
N HIS A 119 -6.75 2.89 12.59
CA HIS A 119 -5.89 1.85 12.03
C HIS A 119 -5.93 1.85 10.50
N PHE A 120 -4.76 2.01 9.89
CA PHE A 120 -4.55 1.76 8.47
C PHE A 120 -3.64 0.56 8.29
N VAL A 121 -3.98 -0.32 7.35
CA VAL A 121 -3.14 -1.44 6.95
C VAL A 121 -2.63 -1.18 5.54
N VAL A 122 -1.32 -1.11 5.39
CA VAL A 122 -0.62 -0.87 4.12
C VAL A 122 -0.08 -2.20 3.62
N ALA A 123 -0.47 -2.62 2.42
CA ALA A 123 0.16 -3.75 1.73
C ALA A 123 1.53 -3.32 1.20
N LEU A 124 2.59 -3.99 1.66
CA LEU A 124 3.95 -3.70 1.24
C LEU A 124 4.24 -4.40 -0.10
N PRO A 125 4.81 -3.70 -1.08
CA PRO A 125 5.14 -4.27 -2.38
C PRO A 125 6.30 -5.27 -2.25
N THR A 126 6.35 -6.22 -3.19
CA THR A 126 7.47 -7.15 -3.34
C THR A 126 8.67 -6.51 -4.04
N ASP A 127 8.46 -5.41 -4.76
CA ASP A 127 9.55 -4.63 -5.37
C ASP A 127 10.39 -3.97 -4.28
N ALA A 128 11.70 -4.25 -4.27
CA ALA A 128 12.62 -3.78 -3.24
C ALA A 128 12.79 -2.24 -3.26
N GLY A 129 12.70 -1.62 -4.45
CA GLY A 129 12.82 -0.17 -4.61
C GLY A 129 11.64 0.56 -3.98
N ALA A 130 10.42 0.19 -4.35
CA ALA A 130 9.19 0.71 -3.80
C ALA A 130 9.10 0.46 -2.29
N ARG A 131 9.44 -0.76 -1.85
CA ARG A 131 9.46 -1.11 -0.42
C ARG A 131 10.38 -0.19 0.38
N LYS A 132 11.61 0.04 -0.12
CA LYS A 132 12.55 1.00 0.50
C LYS A 132 11.97 2.43 0.59
N GLN A 133 11.25 2.89 -0.43
CA GLN A 133 10.63 4.23 -0.40
C GLN A 133 9.51 4.32 0.64
N ILE A 134 8.71 3.27 0.80
CA ILE A 134 7.66 3.20 1.82
C ILE A 134 8.28 3.26 3.22
N PHE A 135 9.30 2.44 3.52
CA PHE A 135 9.97 2.49 4.82
C PHE A 135 10.67 3.83 5.07
N ALA A 136 11.24 4.46 4.04
CA ALA A 136 11.78 5.81 4.20
C ALA A 136 10.70 6.85 4.55
N TRP A 137 9.47 6.70 4.02
CA TRP A 137 8.34 7.52 4.43
C TRP A 137 7.90 7.22 5.87
N ILE A 138 7.79 5.94 6.23
CA ILE A 138 7.42 5.49 7.59
C ILE A 138 8.39 6.06 8.62
N SER A 139 9.70 5.90 8.42
CA SER A 139 10.69 6.41 9.39
C SER A 139 10.64 7.93 9.56
N ARG A 140 10.28 8.70 8.52
CA ARG A 140 10.06 10.14 8.67
C ARG A 140 8.81 10.43 9.49
N TRP A 141 7.72 9.74 9.17
CA TRP A 141 6.46 9.89 9.89
C TRP A 141 6.58 9.51 11.37
N GLU A 142 7.21 8.37 11.69
CA GLU A 142 7.45 7.93 13.08
C GLU A 142 8.29 8.94 13.86
N LYS A 143 9.31 9.52 13.21
CA LYS A 143 10.13 10.59 13.79
C LYS A 143 9.30 11.84 14.08
N ASP A 144 8.46 12.26 13.13
CA ASP A 144 7.59 13.43 13.29
C ASP A 144 6.51 13.18 14.38
N ALA A 145 6.08 11.94 14.55
CA ALA A 145 5.19 11.49 15.61
C ALA A 145 5.89 11.26 16.96
N ALA A 146 7.21 11.48 17.03
CA ALA A 146 8.04 11.26 18.23
C ALA A 146 7.91 9.85 18.83
N ILE A 147 7.78 8.83 17.97
CA ILE A 147 7.82 7.42 18.39
C ILE A 147 9.21 7.09 18.93
N ASP A 148 9.26 6.33 20.02
CA ASP A 148 10.52 5.93 20.65
C ASP A 148 11.40 5.13 19.69
N SER A 149 12.71 5.37 19.75
CA SER A 149 13.67 4.78 18.80
C SER A 149 13.73 3.25 18.82
N GLY A 150 13.39 2.65 19.97
CA GLY A 150 13.28 1.20 20.14
C GLY A 150 12.05 0.58 19.47
N ASP A 151 11.04 1.40 19.18
CA ASP A 151 9.77 1.00 18.57
C ASP A 151 9.71 1.35 17.08
N LEU A 152 10.79 1.94 16.52
CA LEU A 152 10.86 2.27 15.10
C LEU A 152 10.70 1.02 14.25
N THR A 153 9.86 1.13 13.24
CA THR A 153 9.56 -0.02 12.39
C THR A 153 10.76 -0.34 11.50
N THR A 154 11.20 -1.59 11.59
CA THR A 154 12.22 -2.15 10.71
C THR A 154 11.60 -3.02 9.64
N ASP A 155 12.20 -3.00 8.45
CA ASP A 155 11.83 -3.96 7.40
C ASP A 155 12.43 -5.32 7.73
N VAL A 156 11.57 -6.27 8.08
CA VAL A 156 11.91 -7.66 8.43
C VAL A 156 11.29 -8.65 7.44
N GLY A 157 10.81 -8.16 6.29
CA GLY A 157 10.17 -8.98 5.26
C GLY A 157 8.66 -9.22 5.47
N GLN A 158 8.01 -8.46 6.36
CA GLN A 158 6.56 -8.50 6.58
C GLN A 158 5.77 -8.09 5.31
N LYS A 159 4.60 -8.66 5.10
CA LYS A 159 3.69 -8.32 3.99
C LYS A 159 2.93 -7.02 4.25
N TYR A 160 2.67 -6.71 5.52
CA TYR A 160 1.86 -5.57 5.90
C TYR A 160 2.60 -4.62 6.83
N PHE A 161 2.23 -3.35 6.76
CA PHE A 161 2.54 -2.36 7.78
C PHE A 161 1.25 -1.80 8.36
N VAL A 162 1.20 -1.65 9.68
CA VAL A 162 0.02 -1.13 10.38
C VAL A 162 0.34 0.25 10.92
N ILE A 163 -0.33 1.28 10.42
CA ILE A 163 -0.29 2.63 10.98
C ILE A 163 -1.39 2.72 12.04
N ASN A 164 -0.99 2.94 13.29
CA ASN A 164 -1.90 3.26 14.37
C ASN A 164 -1.77 4.74 14.73
N THR A 165 -2.81 5.54 14.48
CA THR A 165 -2.79 6.98 14.76
C THR A 165 -3.14 7.33 16.21
N ASP A 166 -3.38 6.32 17.07
CA ASP A 166 -3.57 6.51 18.50
C ASP A 166 -2.25 6.55 19.30
N GLN A 167 -1.15 6.10 18.69
CA GLN A 167 0.17 6.16 19.29
C GLN A 167 0.72 7.59 19.27
#